data_AF-A0A5Q0P553-F1
#
_entry.id   AF-A0A5Q0P553-F1
#
_cell.length_a   1.000
_cell.length_b   1.000
_cell.length_c   1.000
_cell.angle_alpha   90.00
_cell.angle_beta   90.00
_cell.angle_gamma   90.00
#
_symmetry.space_group_name_H-M   'P 1'
#
loop_
_entity.id
_entity.type
_entity.pdbx_description
1 polymer ?
#
loop_
_entity_poly.entity_id
_entity_poly.type
_entity_poly.pdbx_seq_one_letter_code
_entity_poly.pdbx_strand_id
1 'polypeptide(L)'
;MPTQMDGLKNILVNAFLQMYQHYQADDIYACCLTLDEFLLVEDLVLSTEKSIFSDQEDRTQYLAEKDRWNVQKWRYRSTNSSEHGLKQFRHILLAYFQSQHSFGNPLLNNHDLNQSNHLDLILNHVKAAIDTLEQVHHLDLNRIVFFLSAPTQDDIEIHSAKKLNKDSLLLRHFLFNKNHKNAKQSDARSKLSQTDKDMLVDLGQIVEIEPYDYLQVAHQAYLLTLEPYFIDTNPYIQKLVHHIAAMAFEVDGSCALSKDEILQRLQQFHHAGHNNPVDVPI
;
A
#
# COMPACT_ATOMS: atom_id res chain seq x y z
N MET A 1 12.34 -16.38 21.28
CA MET A 1 12.07 -15.39 20.21
C MET A 1 12.25 -15.99 18.81
N PRO A 2 13.37 -16.65 18.42
CA PRO A 2 13.49 -17.21 17.06
C PRO A 2 12.44 -18.30 16.73
N THR A 3 12.13 -19.15 17.71
CA THR A 3 11.13 -20.24 17.60
C THR A 3 9.69 -19.79 17.39
N GLN A 4 9.33 -18.51 17.64
CA GLN A 4 7.97 -18.01 17.41
C GLN A 4 7.79 -17.46 16.00
N MET A 5 8.84 -16.88 15.39
CA MET A 5 8.83 -16.44 13.98
C MET A 5 8.71 -17.62 13.02
N ASP A 6 9.36 -18.76 13.33
CA ASP A 6 9.26 -19.98 12.52
C ASP A 6 7.81 -20.51 12.39
N GLY A 7 6.95 -20.18 13.37
CA GLY A 7 5.53 -20.55 13.39
C GLY A 7 4.61 -19.69 12.53
N LEU A 8 5.04 -18.48 12.13
CA LEU A 8 4.23 -17.52 11.38
C LEU A 8 3.76 -18.09 10.04
N LYS A 9 4.64 -18.82 9.35
CA LYS A 9 4.31 -19.54 8.12
C LYS A 9 3.15 -20.53 8.33
N ASN A 10 3.21 -21.34 9.39
CA ASN A 10 2.22 -22.38 9.67
C ASN A 10 0.86 -21.76 10.01
N ILE A 11 0.85 -20.60 10.66
CA ILE A 11 -0.38 -19.84 10.90
C ILE A 11 -1.05 -19.45 9.58
N LEU A 12 -0.29 -18.89 8.63
CA LEU A 12 -0.81 -18.52 7.31
C LEU A 12 -1.28 -19.73 6.50
N VAL A 13 -0.52 -20.83 6.53
CA VAL A 13 -0.90 -22.11 5.88
C VAL A 13 -2.23 -22.60 6.43
N ASN A 14 -2.39 -22.65 7.74
CA ASN A 14 -3.63 -23.14 8.38
C ASN A 14 -4.82 -22.23 8.06
N ALA A 15 -4.62 -20.90 8.12
CA ALA A 15 -5.67 -19.94 7.79
C ALA A 15 -6.13 -20.10 6.33
N PHE A 16 -5.19 -20.24 5.40
CA PHE A 16 -5.53 -20.47 4.00
C PHE A 16 -6.22 -21.82 3.78
N LEU A 17 -5.71 -22.91 4.35
CA LEU A 17 -6.31 -24.25 4.18
C LEU A 17 -7.75 -24.30 4.67
N GLN A 18 -8.05 -23.66 5.80
CA GLN A 18 -9.40 -23.58 6.34
C GLN A 18 -10.36 -22.90 5.36
N MET A 19 -9.95 -21.78 4.78
CA MET A 19 -10.78 -21.08 3.80
C MET A 19 -10.84 -21.85 2.47
N TYR A 20 -9.73 -22.42 2.03
CA TYR A 20 -9.65 -23.21 0.80
C TYR A 20 -10.60 -24.42 0.87
N GLN A 21 -10.59 -25.18 1.96
CA GLN A 21 -11.52 -26.31 2.14
C GLN A 21 -12.99 -25.90 2.07
N HIS A 22 -13.32 -24.70 2.55
CA HIS A 22 -14.68 -24.20 2.54
C HIS A 22 -15.14 -23.69 1.17
N TYR A 23 -14.25 -23.05 0.41
CA TYR A 23 -14.60 -22.35 -0.83
C TYR A 23 -14.01 -22.97 -2.11
N GLN A 24 -13.27 -24.09 -2.03
CA GLN A 24 -12.66 -24.73 -3.20
C GLN A 24 -13.68 -25.08 -4.29
N ALA A 25 -14.89 -25.48 -3.92
CA ALA A 25 -15.96 -25.82 -4.87
C ALA A 25 -16.48 -24.62 -5.68
N ASP A 26 -16.17 -23.39 -5.25
CA ASP A 26 -16.65 -22.16 -5.86
C ASP A 26 -15.63 -21.53 -6.84
N ASP A 27 -14.53 -22.23 -7.13
CA ASP A 27 -13.41 -21.79 -7.98
C ASP A 27 -12.75 -20.50 -7.48
N ILE A 28 -11.87 -20.63 -6.49
CA ILE A 28 -11.09 -19.52 -5.93
C ILE A 28 -10.14 -18.99 -7.01
N TYR A 29 -10.18 -17.70 -7.30
CA TYR A 29 -9.28 -17.04 -8.26
C TYR A 29 -8.33 -16.04 -7.60
N ALA A 30 -8.61 -15.60 -6.38
CA ALA A 30 -7.76 -14.64 -5.69
C ALA A 30 -7.73 -14.82 -4.18
N CYS A 31 -6.58 -14.54 -3.60
CA CYS A 31 -6.32 -14.54 -2.17
C CYS A 31 -5.52 -13.29 -1.80
N CYS A 32 -6.00 -12.55 -0.81
CA CYS A 32 -5.39 -11.30 -0.38
C CYS A 32 -5.20 -11.30 1.13
N LEU A 33 -4.00 -10.91 1.58
CA LEU A 33 -3.76 -10.55 2.97
C LEU A 33 -3.90 -9.02 3.09
N THR A 34 -4.90 -8.58 3.85
CA THR A 34 -5.17 -7.16 4.06
C THR A 34 -4.34 -6.65 5.24
N LEU A 35 -3.73 -5.49 5.05
CA LEU A 35 -2.95 -4.78 6.06
C LEU A 35 -3.73 -3.53 6.50
N ASP A 36 -3.53 -3.07 7.73
CA ASP A 36 -4.00 -1.76 8.18
C ASP A 36 -3.07 -0.63 7.70
N GLU A 37 -3.41 0.61 8.05
CA GLU A 37 -2.61 1.81 7.74
C GLU A 37 -1.19 1.75 8.32
N PHE A 38 -0.97 0.90 9.32
CA PHE A 38 0.32 0.67 9.96
C PHE A 38 1.03 -0.60 9.44
N LEU A 39 0.57 -1.14 8.30
CA LEU A 39 1.06 -2.37 7.68
C LEU A 39 0.94 -3.62 8.59
N LEU A 40 0.03 -3.60 9.56
CA LEU A 40 -0.25 -4.77 10.40
C LEU A 40 -1.30 -5.64 9.72
N VAL A 41 -1.14 -6.96 9.82
CA VAL A 41 -2.10 -7.90 9.24
C VAL A 41 -3.46 -7.78 9.96
N GLU A 42 -4.51 -7.57 9.17
CA GLU A 42 -5.90 -7.58 9.62
C GLU A 42 -6.54 -8.94 9.30
N ASP A 43 -6.88 -9.16 8.03
CA ASP A 43 -7.61 -10.33 7.56
C ASP A 43 -6.90 -11.07 6.42
N LEU A 44 -7.31 -12.32 6.22
CA LEU A 44 -7.11 -13.06 4.98
C LEU A 44 -8.46 -13.11 4.24
N VAL A 45 -8.46 -12.70 2.97
CA VAL A 45 -9.66 -12.52 2.18
C VAL A 45 -9.53 -13.29 0.86
N LEU A 46 -10.60 -13.97 0.45
CA LEU A 46 -10.66 -14.71 -0.81
C LEU A 46 -11.73 -14.14 -1.75
N SER A 47 -11.55 -14.40 -3.04
CA SER A 47 -12.60 -14.21 -4.03
C SER A 47 -12.70 -15.42 -4.97
N THR A 48 -13.93 -15.73 -5.38
CA THR A 48 -14.29 -16.93 -6.15
C THR A 48 -15.06 -16.57 -7.42
N GLU A 49 -14.99 -17.37 -8.48
CA GLU A 49 -15.71 -17.08 -9.73
C GLU A 49 -17.22 -17.06 -9.50
N LYS A 50 -17.72 -17.90 -8.59
CA LYS A 50 -19.13 -17.90 -8.19
C LYS A 50 -19.59 -16.59 -7.56
N SER A 51 -18.71 -15.86 -6.87
CA SER A 51 -19.04 -14.51 -6.35
C SER A 51 -19.29 -13.48 -7.46
N ILE A 52 -18.79 -13.73 -8.67
CA ILE A 52 -18.96 -12.85 -9.84
C ILE A 52 -20.24 -13.19 -10.61
N PHE A 53 -20.70 -14.45 -10.55
CA PHE A 53 -21.74 -14.99 -11.46
C PHE A 53 -22.90 -15.74 -10.78
N SER A 54 -23.13 -15.59 -9.48
CA SER A 54 -24.30 -16.25 -8.86
C SER A 54 -25.62 -15.59 -9.28
N ASP A 55 -26.37 -16.28 -10.15
CA ASP A 55 -27.77 -15.98 -10.51
C ASP A 55 -28.77 -16.32 -9.38
N GLN A 56 -28.30 -16.88 -8.25
CA GLN A 56 -29.13 -16.96 -7.05
C GLN A 56 -29.13 -15.60 -6.37
N GLU A 57 -30.32 -15.02 -6.16
CA GLU A 57 -30.63 -13.71 -5.58
C GLU A 57 -30.12 -13.50 -4.13
N ASP A 58 -28.96 -14.05 -3.77
CA ASP A 58 -28.30 -13.66 -2.53
C ASP A 58 -27.56 -12.33 -2.77
N ARG A 59 -28.27 -11.23 -2.48
CA ARG A 59 -27.70 -9.87 -2.45
C ARG A 59 -26.44 -9.76 -1.59
N THR A 60 -26.16 -10.77 -0.76
CA THR A 60 -24.96 -10.85 0.05
C THR A 60 -23.75 -11.52 -0.61
N GLN A 61 -23.85 -12.03 -1.84
CA GLN A 61 -22.74 -12.73 -2.54
C GLN A 61 -22.31 -12.09 -3.86
N TYR A 62 -23.09 -11.17 -4.41
CA TYR A 62 -22.85 -10.60 -5.74
C TYR A 62 -21.72 -9.56 -5.76
N LEU A 63 -20.67 -9.83 -6.54
CA LEU A 63 -19.59 -8.91 -6.91
C LEU A 63 -19.67 -8.61 -8.41
N ALA A 64 -19.85 -7.34 -8.78
CA ALA A 64 -19.83 -6.97 -10.19
C ALA A 64 -18.47 -7.28 -10.83
N GLU A 65 -18.44 -7.73 -12.08
CA GLU A 65 -17.19 -8.11 -12.78
C GLU A 65 -16.14 -6.97 -12.81
N LYS A 66 -16.59 -5.72 -12.92
CA LYS A 66 -15.73 -4.52 -12.81
C LYS A 66 -15.03 -4.37 -11.46
N ASP A 67 -15.58 -4.99 -10.42
CA ASP A 67 -15.11 -4.98 -9.05
C ASP A 67 -14.33 -6.28 -8.69
N ARG A 68 -14.07 -7.16 -9.66
CA ARG A 68 -13.31 -8.43 -9.51
C ARG A 68 -12.03 -8.28 -8.66
N TRP A 69 -11.32 -7.16 -8.80
CA TRP A 69 -10.06 -6.87 -8.10
C TRP A 69 -10.18 -5.79 -7.02
N ASN A 70 -11.39 -5.53 -6.52
CA ASN A 70 -11.65 -4.59 -5.44
C ASN A 70 -11.78 -5.34 -4.11
N VAL A 71 -10.66 -5.43 -3.38
CA VAL A 71 -10.56 -6.20 -2.13
C VAL A 71 -11.58 -5.74 -1.08
N GLN A 72 -11.88 -4.43 -1.02
CA GLN A 72 -12.85 -3.88 -0.06
C GLN A 72 -14.28 -4.41 -0.27
N LYS A 73 -14.59 -4.85 -1.49
CA LYS A 73 -15.90 -5.43 -1.83
C LYS A 73 -15.94 -6.95 -1.69
N TRP A 74 -14.81 -7.59 -1.40
CA TRP A 74 -14.75 -9.03 -1.18
C TRP A 74 -15.32 -9.39 0.19
N ARG A 75 -16.08 -10.47 0.22
CA ARG A 75 -16.90 -10.84 1.38
C ARG A 75 -16.40 -12.08 2.11
N TYR A 76 -15.63 -12.94 1.45
CA TYR A 76 -15.07 -14.13 2.10
C TYR A 76 -13.84 -13.74 2.90
N ARG A 77 -14.03 -13.46 4.19
CA ARG A 77 -12.99 -13.09 5.14
C ARG A 77 -12.79 -14.19 6.17
N SER A 78 -11.57 -14.29 6.69
CA SER A 78 -11.20 -15.23 7.74
C SER A 78 -11.83 -14.96 9.13
N THR A 79 -12.57 -13.85 9.26
CA THR A 79 -13.09 -13.29 10.53
C THR A 79 -13.97 -14.24 11.36
N ASN A 80 -14.55 -15.28 10.76
CA ASN A 80 -15.51 -16.14 11.48
C ASN A 80 -14.90 -17.41 12.10
N SER A 81 -13.67 -17.80 11.77
CA SER A 81 -13.11 -19.07 12.30
C SER A 81 -11.58 -19.13 12.39
N SER A 82 -10.85 -18.20 11.76
CA SER A 82 -9.38 -18.13 11.76
C SER A 82 -8.84 -16.97 12.60
N GLU A 83 -9.74 -16.27 13.31
CA GLU A 83 -9.46 -15.04 14.06
C GLU A 83 -8.30 -15.22 15.06
N HIS A 84 -8.20 -16.37 15.71
CA HIS A 84 -7.14 -16.65 16.67
C HIS A 84 -5.74 -16.74 16.03
N GLY A 85 -5.65 -17.34 14.83
CA GLY A 85 -4.38 -17.51 14.13
C GLY A 85 -3.82 -16.17 13.64
N LEU A 86 -4.62 -15.38 12.94
CA LEU A 86 -4.16 -14.09 12.41
C LEU A 86 -3.91 -13.06 13.51
N LYS A 87 -4.70 -13.06 14.60
CA LYS A 87 -4.39 -12.27 15.79
C LYS A 87 -3.06 -12.69 16.42
N GLN A 88 -2.77 -14.00 16.48
CA GLN A 88 -1.48 -14.52 16.94
C GLN A 88 -0.34 -14.10 16.01
N PHE A 89 -0.54 -14.15 14.68
CA PHE A 89 0.42 -13.66 13.69
C PHE A 89 0.76 -12.19 13.92
N ARG A 90 -0.27 -11.34 14.03
CA ARG A 90 -0.12 -9.92 14.35
C ARG A 90 0.62 -9.70 15.66
N HIS A 91 0.28 -10.45 16.71
CA HIS A 91 0.92 -10.32 18.02
C HIS A 91 2.41 -10.71 17.99
N ILE A 92 2.77 -11.81 17.33
CA ILE A 92 4.17 -12.25 17.20
C ILE A 92 4.98 -11.21 16.42
N LEU A 93 4.44 -10.67 15.34
CA LEU A 93 5.09 -9.60 14.58
C LEU A 93 5.29 -8.34 15.45
N LEU A 94 4.24 -7.87 16.12
CA LEU A 94 4.34 -6.72 17.02
C LEU A 94 5.39 -6.93 18.13
N ALA A 95 5.42 -8.11 18.75
CA ALA A 95 6.41 -8.45 19.76
C ALA A 95 7.85 -8.48 19.20
N TYR A 96 8.02 -8.99 17.98
CA TYR A 96 9.31 -8.96 17.29
C TYR A 96 9.80 -7.52 17.08
N PHE A 97 8.95 -6.63 16.57
CA PHE A 97 9.30 -5.23 16.35
C PHE A 97 9.60 -4.48 17.64
N GLN A 98 8.79 -4.70 18.69
CA GLN A 98 9.07 -4.14 20.02
C GLN A 98 10.42 -4.62 20.57
N SER A 99 10.79 -5.88 20.34
CA SER A 99 12.07 -6.42 20.81
C SER A 99 13.29 -5.92 20.02
N GLN A 100 13.10 -5.56 18.75
CA GLN A 100 14.14 -4.99 17.88
C GLN A 100 14.34 -3.49 18.13
N HIS A 101 13.34 -2.82 18.70
CA HIS A 101 13.33 -1.37 18.94
C HIS A 101 13.00 -1.05 20.41
N SER A 102 13.90 -1.40 21.33
CA SER A 102 13.76 -1.12 22.76
C SER A 102 13.79 0.37 23.16
N PHE A 103 13.94 1.29 22.19
CA PHE A 103 13.89 2.75 22.41
C PHE A 103 13.10 3.43 21.29
N GLY A 104 12.00 4.08 21.66
CA GLY A 104 11.16 4.87 20.76
C GLY A 104 10.02 4.08 20.12
N ASN A 105 8.90 4.77 19.86
CA ASN A 105 7.74 4.19 19.18
C ASN A 105 8.11 3.98 17.69
N PRO A 106 8.31 2.74 17.21
CA PRO A 106 8.91 2.47 15.90
C PRO A 106 8.06 2.95 14.72
N LEU A 107 6.78 3.25 14.96
CA LEU A 107 5.82 3.73 13.96
C LEU A 107 5.89 5.24 13.71
N LEU A 108 6.57 6.01 14.58
CA LEU A 108 6.58 7.48 14.49
C LEU A 108 7.89 8.06 13.94
N ASN A 109 8.99 7.30 13.93
CA ASN A 109 10.33 7.88 13.77
C ASN A 109 11.17 7.41 12.57
N ASN A 110 10.70 6.51 11.70
CA ASN A 110 11.46 6.12 10.50
C ASN A 110 10.54 5.48 9.45
N HIS A 111 9.96 6.30 8.57
CA HIS A 111 8.93 5.86 7.63
C HIS A 111 9.48 5.17 6.37
N ASP A 112 10.71 5.46 5.90
CA ASP A 112 11.13 5.01 4.55
C ASP A 112 12.01 3.75 4.52
N LEU A 113 12.93 3.55 5.46
CA LEU A 113 13.85 2.39 5.46
C LEU A 113 13.32 1.17 6.24
N ASN A 114 12.37 1.37 7.16
CA ASN A 114 11.84 0.30 8.01
C ASN A 114 10.54 -0.30 7.45
N GLN A 115 9.76 0.46 6.67
CA GLN A 115 8.58 -0.08 5.99
C GLN A 115 8.93 -1.10 4.92
N SER A 116 10.03 -0.88 4.18
CA SER A 116 10.53 -1.87 3.21
C SER A 116 10.91 -3.17 3.90
N ASN A 117 11.63 -3.10 5.02
CA ASN A 117 12.04 -4.26 5.81
C ASN A 117 10.84 -5.03 6.40
N HIS A 118 9.83 -4.32 6.89
CA HIS A 118 8.61 -4.92 7.44
C HIS A 118 7.76 -5.61 6.35
N LEU A 119 7.51 -4.91 5.25
CA LEU A 119 6.77 -5.47 4.13
C LEU A 119 7.50 -6.67 3.52
N ASP A 120 8.82 -6.59 3.37
CA ASP A 120 9.64 -7.70 2.89
C ASP A 120 9.60 -8.90 3.83
N LEU A 121 9.62 -8.67 5.15
CA LEU A 121 9.47 -9.73 6.14
C LEU A 121 8.12 -10.45 5.98
N ILE A 122 7.02 -9.71 5.89
CA ILE A 122 5.68 -10.28 5.67
C ILE A 122 5.66 -11.05 4.34
N LEU A 123 6.14 -10.44 3.26
CA LEU A 123 6.18 -11.05 1.93
C LEU A 123 6.96 -12.36 1.94
N ASN A 124 8.08 -12.42 2.64
CA ASN A 124 8.89 -13.64 2.72
C ASN A 124 8.15 -14.75 3.47
N HIS A 125 7.40 -14.43 4.53
CA HIS A 125 6.61 -15.42 5.27
C HIS A 125 5.39 -15.89 4.48
N VAL A 126 4.73 -14.99 3.75
CA VAL A 126 3.62 -15.34 2.84
C VAL A 126 4.14 -16.20 1.70
N LYS A 127 5.28 -15.86 1.10
CA LYS A 127 5.92 -16.67 0.06
C LYS A 127 6.25 -18.07 0.57
N ALA A 128 6.87 -18.18 1.75
CA ALA A 128 7.17 -19.46 2.37
C ALA A 128 5.89 -20.28 2.65
N ALA A 129 4.78 -19.63 3.01
CA ALA A 129 3.50 -20.29 3.22
C ALA A 129 2.92 -20.83 1.90
N ILE A 130 2.94 -20.02 0.82
CA ILE A 130 2.53 -20.44 -0.53
C ILE A 130 3.37 -21.62 -1.01
N ASP A 131 4.69 -21.56 -0.85
CA ASP A 131 5.59 -22.63 -1.26
C ASP A 131 5.31 -23.91 -0.46
N THR A 132 4.97 -23.79 0.82
CA THR A 132 4.56 -24.94 1.66
C THR A 132 3.24 -25.54 1.20
N LEU A 133 2.28 -24.71 0.79
CA LEU A 133 0.98 -25.17 0.26
C LEU A 133 1.15 -25.92 -1.08
N GLU A 134 2.03 -25.46 -1.97
CA GLU A 134 2.35 -26.18 -3.21
C GLU A 134 3.12 -27.49 -2.94
N GLN A 135 4.17 -27.43 -2.11
CA GLN A 135 5.11 -28.56 -1.96
C GLN A 135 4.60 -29.66 -1.02
N VAL A 136 3.96 -29.28 0.09
CA VAL A 136 3.54 -30.22 1.14
C VAL A 136 2.09 -30.64 0.97
N HIS A 137 1.21 -29.69 0.61
CA HIS A 137 -0.22 -29.96 0.46
C HIS A 137 -0.63 -30.25 -0.99
N HIS A 138 0.30 -30.18 -1.95
CA HIS A 138 0.10 -30.47 -3.37
C HIS A 138 -1.09 -29.73 -4.01
N LEU A 139 -1.34 -28.50 -3.57
CA LEU A 139 -2.41 -27.66 -4.12
C LEU A 139 -1.96 -27.02 -5.45
N ASP A 140 -2.82 -27.05 -6.47
CA ASP A 140 -2.60 -26.30 -7.73
C ASP A 140 -2.95 -24.82 -7.52
N LEU A 141 -1.97 -24.06 -7.06
CA LEU A 141 -2.12 -22.63 -6.78
C LEU A 141 -1.99 -21.74 -8.02
N ASN A 142 -1.72 -22.30 -9.21
CA ASN A 142 -1.54 -21.49 -10.44
C ASN A 142 -2.81 -20.77 -10.88
N ARG A 143 -3.96 -21.18 -10.35
CA ARG A 143 -5.28 -20.60 -10.60
C ARG A 143 -5.67 -19.51 -9.60
N ILE A 144 -4.82 -19.23 -8.60
CA ILE A 144 -5.07 -18.25 -7.54
C ILE A 144 -4.00 -17.17 -7.60
N VAL A 145 -4.40 -15.90 -7.61
CA VAL A 145 -3.47 -14.77 -7.44
C VAL A 145 -3.39 -14.39 -5.97
N PHE A 146 -2.18 -14.45 -5.41
CA PHE A 146 -1.85 -14.05 -4.05
C PHE A 146 -1.23 -12.65 -4.00
N PHE A 147 -1.75 -11.75 -3.16
CA PHE A 147 -1.16 -10.42 -3.00
C PHE A 147 -1.46 -9.82 -1.63
N LEU A 148 -0.80 -8.72 -1.31
CA LEU A 148 -1.04 -7.91 -0.11
C LEU A 148 -1.81 -6.66 -0.50
N SER A 149 -2.79 -6.25 0.30
CA SER A 149 -3.53 -4.99 0.11
C SER A 149 -3.37 -4.12 1.34
N ALA A 150 -2.94 -2.87 1.14
CA ALA A 150 -2.92 -1.84 2.18
C ALA A 150 -3.80 -0.65 1.75
N PRO A 151 -4.49 0.04 2.68
CA PRO A 151 -5.27 1.22 2.37
C PRO A 151 -4.41 2.25 1.64
N THR A 152 -4.95 2.84 0.57
CA THR A 152 -4.33 3.95 -0.17
C THR A 152 -3.00 3.66 -0.88
N GLN A 153 -2.49 2.41 -0.84
CA GLN A 153 -1.20 2.02 -1.42
C GLN A 153 -1.33 0.91 -2.47
N ASP A 154 -1.83 1.28 -3.66
CA ASP A 154 -2.02 0.34 -4.79
C ASP A 154 -0.69 -0.27 -5.31
N ASP A 155 0.44 0.39 -5.07
CA ASP A 155 1.77 -0.12 -5.43
C ASP A 155 2.16 -1.40 -4.66
N ILE A 156 1.69 -1.54 -3.41
CA ILE A 156 1.93 -2.73 -2.59
C ILE A 156 1.26 -3.95 -3.21
N GLU A 157 0.05 -3.80 -3.74
CA GLU A 157 -0.67 -4.89 -4.40
C GLU A 157 0.06 -5.36 -5.66
N ILE A 158 0.57 -4.44 -6.47
CA ILE A 158 1.31 -4.75 -7.70
C ILE A 158 2.65 -5.42 -7.36
N HIS A 159 3.39 -4.85 -6.41
CA HIS A 159 4.70 -5.36 -6.00
C HIS A 159 4.59 -6.76 -5.38
N SER A 160 3.66 -6.93 -4.43
CA SER A 160 3.43 -8.21 -3.77
C SER A 160 2.95 -9.29 -4.74
N ALA A 161 2.03 -8.97 -5.66
CA ALA A 161 1.55 -9.93 -6.65
C ALA A 161 2.67 -10.44 -7.56
N LYS A 162 3.60 -9.58 -7.97
CA LYS A 162 4.77 -9.98 -8.79
C LYS A 162 5.73 -10.89 -8.01
N LYS A 163 5.90 -10.66 -6.71
CA LYS A 163 6.84 -11.43 -5.87
C LYS A 163 6.28 -12.79 -5.44
N LEU A 164 4.97 -12.87 -5.20
CA LEU A 164 4.32 -14.06 -4.62
C LEU A 164 3.93 -15.11 -5.67
N ASN A 165 3.54 -14.68 -6.87
CA ASN A 165 2.97 -15.56 -7.89
C ASN A 165 3.96 -15.88 -9.01
N LYS A 166 3.79 -17.05 -9.62
CA LYS A 166 4.40 -17.38 -10.91
C LYS A 166 3.65 -16.64 -12.03
N ASP A 167 4.31 -16.48 -13.17
CA ASP A 167 3.68 -15.91 -14.36
C ASP A 167 2.46 -16.74 -14.80
N SER A 168 1.28 -16.13 -14.74
CA SER A 168 0.02 -16.73 -15.17
C SER A 168 -0.84 -15.73 -15.94
N LEU A 169 -1.79 -16.22 -16.74
CA LEU A 169 -2.75 -15.36 -17.43
C LEU A 169 -3.57 -14.53 -16.44
N LEU A 170 -3.91 -15.13 -15.30
CA LEU A 170 -4.67 -14.48 -14.24
C LEU A 170 -3.88 -13.35 -13.57
N LEU A 171 -2.58 -13.56 -13.33
CA LEU A 171 -1.68 -12.51 -12.85
C LEU A 171 -1.57 -11.35 -13.85
N ARG A 172 -1.43 -11.65 -15.14
CA ARG A 172 -1.39 -10.61 -16.18
C ARG A 172 -2.69 -9.81 -16.24
N HIS A 173 -3.84 -10.46 -16.09
CA HIS A 173 -5.14 -9.80 -16.02
C HIS A 173 -5.27 -8.90 -14.79
N PHE A 174 -4.80 -9.37 -13.62
CA PHE A 174 -4.71 -8.57 -12.40
C PHE A 174 -3.86 -7.31 -12.59
N LEU A 175 -2.63 -7.48 -13.08
CA LEU A 175 -1.69 -6.37 -13.31
C LEU A 175 -2.23 -5.37 -14.32
N PHE A 176 -2.85 -5.83 -15.40
CA PHE A 176 -3.48 -4.96 -16.40
C PHE A 176 -4.61 -4.13 -15.79
N ASN A 177 -5.47 -4.74 -14.97
CA ASN A 177 -6.58 -4.02 -14.32
C ASN A 177 -6.07 -2.95 -13.34
N LYS A 178 -5.06 -3.28 -12.52
CA LYS A 178 -4.48 -2.35 -11.55
C LYS A 178 -3.73 -1.21 -12.22
N ASN A 179 -2.92 -1.50 -13.25
CA ASN A 179 -2.25 -0.46 -14.04
C ASN A 179 -3.25 0.46 -14.75
N HIS A 180 -4.37 -0.07 -15.28
CA HIS A 180 -5.41 0.77 -15.88
C HIS A 180 -6.20 1.60 -14.86
N LYS A 181 -6.37 1.13 -13.62
CA LYS A 181 -6.95 1.94 -12.54
C LYS A 181 -5.99 3.02 -12.10
N ASN A 182 -4.70 2.73 -11.96
CA ASN A 182 -3.69 3.74 -11.64
C ASN A 182 -3.59 4.79 -12.74
N ALA A 183 -3.65 4.40 -14.02
CA ALA A 183 -3.70 5.32 -15.15
C ALA A 183 -5.00 6.18 -15.15
N LYS A 184 -6.15 5.59 -14.80
CA LYS A 184 -7.40 6.35 -14.66
C LYS A 184 -7.46 7.21 -13.40
N GLN A 185 -6.77 6.86 -12.33
CA GLN A 185 -6.61 7.69 -11.13
C GLN A 185 -5.59 8.81 -11.37
N SER A 186 -4.54 8.58 -12.16
CA SER A 186 -3.64 9.66 -12.61
C SER A 186 -4.35 10.62 -13.57
N ASP A 187 -5.32 10.13 -14.36
CA ASP A 187 -6.16 10.97 -15.22
C ASP A 187 -7.36 11.61 -14.48
N ALA A 188 -7.79 11.04 -13.35
CA ALA A 188 -8.70 11.68 -12.41
C ALA A 188 -7.92 12.71 -11.57
N ARG A 189 -7.46 13.76 -12.26
CA ARG A 189 -6.80 14.95 -11.72
C ARG A 189 -7.49 15.37 -10.43
N SER A 190 -6.85 15.08 -9.30
CA SER A 190 -7.33 15.48 -7.98
C SER A 190 -7.43 16.99 -7.98
N LYS A 191 -8.67 17.49 -7.94
CA LYS A 191 -8.94 18.93 -7.85
C LYS A 191 -8.35 19.37 -6.51
N LEU A 192 -7.24 20.09 -6.54
CA LEU A 192 -6.54 20.57 -5.33
C LEU A 192 -7.54 21.29 -4.42
N SER A 193 -7.60 20.85 -3.16
CA SER A 193 -8.37 21.52 -2.12
C SER A 193 -7.80 22.92 -1.85
N GLN A 194 -8.51 23.75 -1.08
CA GLN A 194 -7.96 25.05 -0.70
C GLN A 194 -6.72 24.87 0.19
N THR A 195 -6.77 23.93 1.13
CA THR A 195 -5.65 23.53 1.98
C THR A 195 -4.44 23.06 1.18
N ASP A 196 -4.65 22.32 0.08
CA ASP A 196 -3.55 21.91 -0.81
C ASP A 196 -2.86 23.11 -1.46
N LYS A 197 -3.64 24.11 -1.89
CA LYS A 197 -3.11 25.32 -2.51
C LYS A 197 -2.35 26.17 -1.49
N ASP A 198 -2.90 26.31 -0.29
CA ASP A 198 -2.28 27.07 0.78
C ASP A 198 -0.93 26.43 1.16
N MET A 199 -0.89 25.09 1.29
CA MET A 199 0.35 24.34 1.56
C MET A 199 1.40 24.49 0.43
N LEU A 200 0.98 24.48 -0.83
CA LEU A 200 1.87 24.70 -1.97
C LEU A 200 2.42 26.14 -1.99
N VAL A 201 1.61 27.12 -1.60
CA VAL A 201 2.03 28.53 -1.48
C VAL A 201 3.02 28.69 -0.34
N ASP A 202 2.74 28.13 0.83
CA ASP A 202 3.63 28.18 1.99
C ASP A 202 4.98 27.54 1.67
N LEU A 203 4.96 26.38 1.00
CA LEU A 203 6.17 25.69 0.56
C LEU A 203 6.96 26.50 -0.50
N GLY A 204 6.26 27.18 -1.41
CA GLY A 204 6.90 28.08 -2.37
C GLY A 204 7.58 29.28 -1.70
N GLN A 205 6.94 29.89 -0.70
CA GLN A 205 7.49 31.01 0.04
C GLN A 205 8.74 30.61 0.84
N ILE A 206 8.75 29.42 1.46
CA ILE A 206 9.91 28.87 2.16
C ILE A 206 11.12 28.76 1.22
N VAL A 207 10.91 28.33 -0.01
CA VAL A 207 11.96 28.08 -1.02
C VAL A 207 12.47 29.37 -1.66
N GLU A 208 11.66 30.44 -1.65
CA GLU A 208 12.01 31.74 -2.22
C GLU A 208 12.88 32.62 -1.31
N ILE A 209 13.07 32.26 -0.03
CA ILE A 209 13.92 33.00 0.91
C ILE A 209 15.36 33.06 0.41
N GLU A 210 15.95 34.26 0.36
CA GLU A 210 17.35 34.48 0.00
C GLU A 210 18.22 34.92 1.20
N PRO A 211 19.43 34.37 1.37
CA PRO A 211 20.05 33.33 0.55
C PRO A 211 19.41 31.95 0.76
N TYR A 212 19.36 31.13 -0.30
CA TYR A 212 18.83 29.78 -0.20
C TYR A 212 19.68 28.95 0.77
N ASP A 213 19.06 28.49 1.85
CA ASP A 213 19.66 27.58 2.83
C ASP A 213 18.77 26.33 2.96
N TYR A 214 19.29 25.20 2.47
CA TYR A 214 18.55 23.94 2.48
C TYR A 214 18.22 23.47 3.90
N LEU A 215 19.02 23.80 4.91
CA LEU A 215 18.74 23.43 6.31
C LEU A 215 17.57 24.25 6.85
N GLN A 216 17.53 25.54 6.53
CA GLN A 216 16.41 26.41 6.87
C GLN A 216 15.12 25.95 6.18
N VAL A 217 15.20 25.64 4.89
CA VAL A 217 14.08 25.12 4.08
C VAL A 217 13.58 23.78 4.62
N ALA A 218 14.48 22.86 4.98
CA ALA A 218 14.13 21.58 5.58
C ALA A 218 13.44 21.75 6.94
N HIS A 219 13.97 22.63 7.79
CA HIS A 219 13.37 22.92 9.09
C HIS A 219 11.97 23.54 8.94
N GLN A 220 11.78 24.47 8.02
CA GLN A 220 10.46 25.08 7.77
C GLN A 220 9.47 24.07 7.16
N ALA A 221 9.93 23.18 6.27
CA ALA A 221 9.10 22.09 5.76
C ALA A 221 8.72 21.09 6.87
N TYR A 222 9.61 20.82 7.83
CA TYR A 222 9.28 20.03 9.01
C TYR A 222 8.19 20.70 9.86
N LEU A 223 8.22 22.02 10.03
CA LEU A 223 7.14 22.72 10.76
C LEU A 223 5.78 22.56 10.07
N LEU A 224 5.74 22.53 8.73
CA LEU A 224 4.52 22.28 7.97
C LEU A 224 3.93 20.88 8.21
N THR A 225 4.74 19.88 8.55
CA THR A 225 4.22 18.52 8.88
C THR A 225 3.51 18.46 10.22
N LEU A 226 3.76 19.45 11.09
CA LEU A 226 3.14 19.56 12.41
C LEU A 226 1.80 20.33 12.37
N GLU A 227 1.46 20.94 11.24
CA GLU A 227 0.20 21.67 11.09
C GLU A 227 -1.01 20.72 11.15
N PRO A 228 -2.12 21.09 11.84
CA PRO A 228 -3.26 20.20 12.06
C PRO A 228 -3.91 19.68 10.77
N TYR A 229 -3.86 20.48 9.71
CA TYR A 229 -4.48 20.22 8.41
C TYR A 229 -3.52 19.51 7.43
N PHE A 230 -2.28 19.22 7.84
CA PHE A 230 -1.30 18.56 6.99
C PHE A 230 -1.75 17.15 6.57
N ILE A 231 -2.35 16.40 7.50
CA ILE A 231 -2.86 15.04 7.27
C ILE A 231 -3.98 15.03 6.21
N ASP A 232 -4.71 16.14 6.08
CA ASP A 232 -5.82 16.29 5.13
C ASP A 232 -5.35 16.75 3.73
N THR A 233 -4.07 17.09 3.56
CA THR A 233 -3.53 17.50 2.25
C THR A 233 -3.34 16.33 1.30
N ASN A 234 -3.24 16.62 0.00
CA ASN A 234 -2.97 15.63 -1.03
C ASN A 234 -1.71 14.79 -0.69
N PRO A 235 -1.77 13.45 -0.75
CA PRO A 235 -0.63 12.59 -0.40
C PRO A 235 0.66 12.88 -1.17
N TYR A 236 0.56 13.39 -2.40
CA TYR A 236 1.74 13.80 -3.18
C TYR A 236 2.38 15.09 -2.63
N ILE A 237 1.58 16.02 -2.11
CA ILE A 237 2.06 17.23 -1.41
C ILE A 237 2.69 16.83 -0.08
N GLN A 238 2.05 15.94 0.70
CA GLN A 238 2.63 15.39 1.93
C GLN A 238 4.00 14.76 1.67
N LYS A 239 4.13 13.92 0.64
CA LYS A 239 5.42 13.30 0.26
C LYS A 239 6.48 14.34 -0.09
N LEU A 240 6.11 15.41 -0.81
CA LEU A 240 7.04 16.48 -1.15
C LEU A 240 7.54 17.21 0.11
N VAL A 241 6.64 17.57 1.02
CA VAL A 241 6.99 18.25 2.29
C VAL A 241 7.88 17.37 3.16
N HIS A 242 7.58 16.07 3.31
CA HIS A 242 8.43 15.14 4.05
C HIS A 242 9.82 14.98 3.42
N HIS A 243 9.91 14.90 2.10
CA HIS A 243 11.20 14.79 1.41
C HIS A 243 12.07 16.03 1.64
N ILE A 244 11.47 17.24 1.60
CA ILE A 244 12.17 18.48 1.90
C ILE A 244 12.58 18.52 3.38
N ALA A 245 11.70 18.11 4.31
CA ALA A 245 12.02 18.02 5.73
C ALA A 245 13.17 17.05 6.04
N ALA A 246 13.31 15.98 5.25
CA ALA A 246 14.34 14.96 5.43
C ALA A 246 15.76 15.43 5.01
N MET A 247 15.90 16.54 4.28
CA MET A 247 17.21 17.04 3.81
C MET A 247 18.20 17.37 4.95
N ALA A 248 17.72 17.54 6.19
CA ALA A 248 18.53 17.88 7.35
C ALA A 248 19.17 16.67 8.06
N PHE A 249 18.82 15.43 7.68
CA PHE A 249 19.23 14.23 8.43
C PHE A 249 20.54 13.58 7.93
N GLU A 250 21.05 13.94 6.76
CA GLU A 250 22.27 13.33 6.20
C GLU A 250 23.53 14.17 6.43
N VAL A 251 24.62 13.48 6.79
CA VAL A 251 25.87 14.05 7.33
C VAL A 251 26.70 14.81 6.28
N ASP A 252 26.42 14.61 4.99
CA ASP A 252 27.16 15.19 3.87
C ASP A 252 26.32 16.11 2.95
N GLY A 253 25.02 16.28 3.25
CA GLY A 253 24.10 17.08 2.43
C GLY A 253 23.84 16.49 1.03
N SER A 254 24.17 15.21 0.79
CA SER A 254 24.06 14.58 -0.52
C SER A 254 22.61 14.43 -1.03
N CYS A 255 21.62 14.37 -0.14
CA CYS A 255 20.19 14.43 -0.47
C CYS A 255 19.56 15.84 -0.46
N ALA A 256 20.35 16.91 -0.33
CA ALA A 256 19.80 18.27 -0.36
C ALA A 256 19.27 18.61 -1.76
N LEU A 257 17.96 18.85 -1.85
CA LEU A 257 17.33 19.32 -3.07
C LEU A 257 17.77 20.76 -3.34
N SER A 258 18.03 21.04 -4.61
CA SER A 258 18.24 22.42 -5.08
C SER A 258 16.93 23.20 -5.09
N LYS A 259 17.03 24.53 -4.99
CA LYS A 259 15.90 25.45 -5.15
C LYS A 259 15.09 25.15 -6.42
N ASP A 260 15.79 24.93 -7.53
CA ASP A 260 15.18 24.66 -8.84
C ASP A 260 14.41 23.34 -8.89
N GLU A 261 14.92 22.28 -8.25
CA GLU A 261 14.22 20.99 -8.18
C GLU A 261 12.93 21.07 -7.37
N ILE A 262 12.94 21.81 -6.25
CA ILE A 262 11.73 22.01 -5.44
C ILE A 262 10.69 22.82 -6.23
N LEU A 263 11.12 23.91 -6.89
CA LEU A 263 10.23 24.73 -7.71
C LEU A 263 9.64 23.94 -8.91
N GLN A 264 10.43 23.08 -9.55
CA GLN A 264 9.93 22.21 -10.62
C GLN A 264 8.86 21.24 -10.11
N ARG A 265 9.06 20.64 -8.92
CA ARG A 265 8.07 19.75 -8.32
C ARG A 265 6.80 20.49 -7.91
N LEU A 266 6.91 21.73 -7.41
CA LEU A 266 5.75 22.60 -7.14
C LEU A 266 4.97 22.93 -8.43
N GLN A 267 5.67 23.23 -9.52
CA GLN A 267 5.06 23.54 -10.81
C GLN A 267 4.23 22.39 -11.40
N GLN A 268 4.54 21.13 -11.07
CA GLN A 268 3.75 19.97 -11.52
C GLN A 268 2.31 20.00 -11.00
N PHE A 269 2.08 20.62 -9.84
CA PHE A 269 0.73 20.82 -9.27
C PHE A 269 -0.03 21.97 -9.94
N HIS A 270 0.66 22.95 -10.53
CA HIS A 270 0.06 24.08 -11.25
C HIS A 270 -0.22 23.77 -12.73
N HIS A 271 0.68 23.07 -13.42
CA HIS A 271 0.53 22.74 -14.85
C HIS A 271 -0.51 21.65 -15.12
N ALA A 272 -0.89 20.86 -14.12
CA ALA A 272 -2.01 19.92 -14.21
C ALA A 272 -3.39 20.60 -14.30
N GLY A 273 -3.48 21.92 -14.04
CA GLY A 273 -4.70 22.73 -14.09
C GLY A 273 -4.97 23.47 -15.41
N HIS A 274 -4.02 23.51 -16.35
CA HIS A 274 -4.15 24.24 -17.63
C HIS A 274 -3.80 23.37 -18.84
N ASN A 275 -4.66 22.38 -19.13
CA ASN A 275 -4.89 21.93 -20.50
C ASN A 275 -6.31 22.36 -20.89
N ASN A 276 -6.52 23.66 -21.07
CA ASN A 276 -7.50 24.11 -22.06
C ASN A 276 -6.77 24.10 -23.40
N PRO A 277 -7.32 23.50 -24.48
CA PRO A 277 -6.78 23.74 -25.79
C PRO A 277 -6.90 25.25 -26.03
N VAL A 278 -5.76 25.88 -26.34
CA VAL A 278 -5.78 27.22 -26.90
C VAL A 278 -6.55 27.10 -28.21
N ASP A 279 -7.79 27.58 -28.23
CA ASP A 279 -8.48 27.90 -29.46
C ASP A 279 -7.58 28.88 -30.21
N VAL A 280 -7.09 28.39 -31.35
CA VAL A 280 -6.41 29.19 -32.36
C VAL A 280 -7.44 30.20 -32.87
N PRO A 281 -7.20 31.52 -32.73
CA PRO A 281 -7.93 32.48 -33.54
C PRO A 281 -7.27 32.53 -34.93
N ILE A 282 -8.17 32.53 -35.90
CA ILE A 282 -8.01 32.68 -37.36
C ILE A 282 -6.96 33.74 -37.74
#